data_AF-A0AAU6U9A4-F1
#
_entry.id   AF-A0AAU6U9A4-F1
#
_cell.length_a   1.000
_cell.length_b   1.000
_cell.length_c   1.000
_cell.angle_alpha   90.00
_cell.angle_beta   90.00
_cell.angle_gamma   90.00
#
_symmetry.space_group_name_H-M   'P 1'
#
loop_
_entity.id
_entity.type
_entity.pdbx_description
1 polymer ?
#
loop_
_entity_poly.entity_id
_entity_poly.type
_entity_poly.pdbx_seq_one_letter_code
_entity_poly.pdbx_strand_id
1 'polypeptide(L)'
;MRLPNPYALEETLGKLRHGLTTACNEDALTLLEKAVTKARDDEGYAKQFEETLLRGSTIEIRECLSCFGDYFECSRDTPPYYPHHDAVNGIDCALYAILFDAAYQDAARAQQ
;
A
#
# COMPACT_ATOMS: atom_id res chain seq x y z
N MET A 1 -6.02 -12.46 -0.71
CA MET A 1 -7.29 -12.13 -1.39
C MET A 1 -6.98 -11.07 -2.45
N ARG A 2 -7.45 -11.18 -3.68
CA ARG A 2 -7.27 -10.13 -4.70
C ARG A 2 -8.61 -9.43 -4.92
N LEU A 3 -8.64 -8.11 -4.71
CA LEU A 3 -9.79 -7.29 -5.07
C LEU A 3 -9.41 -6.45 -6.30
N PRO A 4 -10.32 -6.26 -7.26
CA PRO A 4 -10.05 -5.38 -8.39
C PRO A 4 -9.88 -3.95 -7.87
N ASN A 5 -8.80 -3.29 -8.28
CA ASN A 5 -8.65 -1.86 -8.07
C ASN A 5 -9.36 -1.10 -9.21
N PRO A 6 -10.44 -0.35 -8.92
CA PRO A 6 -11.17 0.38 -9.96
C PRO A 6 -10.52 1.73 -10.29
N TYR A 7 -9.49 2.14 -9.55
CA TYR A 7 -8.84 3.43 -9.68
C TYR A 7 -7.58 3.35 -10.54
N ALA A 8 -7.25 4.45 -11.22
CA ALA A 8 -5.95 4.59 -11.85
C ALA A 8 -4.83 4.68 -10.79
N LEU A 9 -3.57 4.49 -11.21
CA LEU A 9 -2.41 4.53 -10.30
C LEU A 9 -2.34 5.84 -9.49
N GLU A 10 -2.41 6.99 -10.16
CA GLU A 10 -2.33 8.30 -9.50
C GLU A 10 -3.48 8.52 -8.50
N GLU A 11 -4.69 8.07 -8.83
CA GLU A 11 -5.82 8.15 -7.91
C GLU A 11 -5.64 7.20 -6.72
N THR A 12 -5.15 5.99 -6.95
CA THR A 12 -4.80 5.03 -5.88
C THR A 12 -3.78 5.63 -4.93
N LEU A 13 -2.70 6.22 -5.45
CA LEU A 13 -1.66 6.88 -4.65
C LEU A 13 -2.22 8.08 -3.88
N GLY A 14 -3.11 8.88 -4.49
CA GLY A 14 -3.79 9.99 -3.82
C GLY A 14 -4.65 9.52 -2.64
N LYS A 15 -5.44 8.46 -2.84
CA LYS A 15 -6.28 7.87 -1.78
C LYS A 15 -5.44 7.24 -0.68
N LEU A 16 -4.35 6.57 -1.01
CA LEU A 16 -3.40 6.02 -0.02
C LEU A 16 -2.80 7.13 0.84
N ARG A 17 -2.27 8.19 0.23
CA ARG A 17 -1.75 9.36 0.97
C ARG A 17 -2.80 9.93 1.91
N HIS A 18 -4.03 10.13 1.42
CA HIS A 18 -5.13 10.64 2.22
C HIS A 18 -5.47 9.72 3.40
N GLY A 19 -5.63 8.41 3.16
CA GLY A 19 -5.95 7.43 4.19
C GLY A 19 -4.87 7.33 5.27
N LEU A 20 -3.60 7.27 4.87
CA LEU A 20 -2.47 7.20 5.80
C LEU A 20 -2.33 8.49 6.62
N THR A 21 -2.52 9.65 6.01
CA THR A 21 -2.54 10.95 6.71
C THR A 21 -3.68 11.00 7.73
N THR A 22 -4.87 10.52 7.36
CA THR A 22 -6.06 10.51 8.24
C THR A 22 -5.87 9.58 9.42
N ALA A 23 -5.15 8.47 9.23
CA ALA A 23 -4.77 7.54 10.29
C ALA A 23 -3.56 7.99 11.13
N CYS A 24 -2.98 9.16 10.84
CA CYS A 24 -1.73 9.64 11.43
C CYS A 24 -0.58 8.62 11.34
N ASN A 25 -0.55 7.81 10.27
CA ASN A 25 0.47 6.77 10.09
C ASN A 25 1.66 7.31 9.27
N GLU A 26 2.52 8.08 9.95
CA GLU A 26 3.65 8.79 9.34
C GLU A 26 4.72 7.83 8.75
N ASP A 27 4.95 6.69 9.41
CA ASP A 27 5.93 5.70 8.95
C ASP A 27 5.50 5.04 7.64
N ALA A 28 4.22 4.66 7.52
CA ALA A 28 3.66 4.14 6.29
C ALA A 28 3.66 5.18 5.17
N LEU A 29 3.32 6.44 5.49
CA LEU A 29 3.37 7.53 4.51
C LEU A 29 4.80 7.76 3.99
N THR A 30 5.78 7.76 4.90
CA THR A 30 7.19 7.89 4.54
C THR A 30 7.66 6.74 3.65
N LEU A 31 7.25 5.51 3.96
CA LEU A 31 7.57 4.34 3.13
C LEU A 31 6.92 4.44 1.75
N LEU A 32 5.66 4.90 1.67
CA LEU A 32 4.96 5.11 0.41
C LEU A 32 5.69 6.14 -0.47
N GLU A 33 6.12 7.28 0.08
CA GLU A 33 6.85 8.29 -0.70
C GLU A 33 8.24 7.80 -1.13
N LYS A 34 8.90 6.94 -0.36
CA LYS A 34 10.14 6.25 -0.79
C LYS A 34 9.88 5.35 -1.99
N ALA A 35 8.80 4.56 -1.97
CA ALA A 35 8.39 3.73 -3.09
C ALA A 35 8.08 4.56 -4.33
N VAL A 36 7.31 5.64 -4.19
CA VAL A 36 6.99 6.57 -5.29
C VAL A 36 8.26 7.22 -5.86
N THR A 37 9.18 7.63 -5.00
CA THR A 37 10.46 8.22 -5.45
C THR A 37 11.28 7.19 -6.22
N LYS A 38 11.42 5.97 -5.70
CA LYS A 38 12.11 4.89 -6.40
C LYS A 38 11.47 4.57 -7.75
N ALA A 39 10.13 4.56 -7.84
CA ALA A 39 9.42 4.33 -9.09
C ALA A 39 9.65 5.43 -10.14
N ARG A 40 10.04 6.64 -9.74
CA ARG A 40 10.43 7.68 -10.69
C ARG A 40 11.83 7.46 -11.27
N ASP A 41 12.72 6.86 -10.48
CA ASP A 41 14.13 6.68 -10.84
C ASP A 41 14.43 5.31 -11.47
N ASP A 42 13.55 4.32 -11.28
CA ASP A 42 13.74 2.92 -11.71
C ASP A 42 12.49 2.41 -12.45
N GLU A 43 12.57 2.34 -13.79
CA GLU A 43 11.45 1.92 -14.64
C GLU A 43 11.01 0.47 -14.38
N GLY A 44 11.95 -0.41 -14.01
CA GLY A 44 11.64 -1.81 -13.68
C GLY A 44 10.81 -1.89 -12.41
N TYR A 45 11.25 -1.16 -11.39
CA TYR A 45 10.49 -1.01 -10.15
C TYR A 45 9.15 -0.30 -10.38
N ALA A 46 9.09 0.72 -11.23
CA ALA A 46 7.87 1.45 -11.54
C ALA A 46 6.76 0.52 -12.05
N LYS A 47 7.09 -0.34 -13.03
CA LYS A 47 6.16 -1.34 -13.58
C LYS A 47 5.70 -2.34 -12.53
N GLN A 48 6.62 -2.82 -11.70
CA GLN A 48 6.28 -3.73 -10.62
C GLN A 48 5.34 -3.04 -9.60
N PHE A 49 5.68 -1.83 -9.18
CA PHE A 49 4.93 -1.06 -8.19
C PHE A 49 3.51 -0.74 -8.66
N GLU A 50 3.36 -0.33 -9.93
CA GLU A 50 2.06 -0.12 -10.55
C GLU A 50 1.22 -1.40 -10.57
N GLU A 51 1.77 -2.49 -11.10
CA GLU A 51 1.04 -3.78 -11.18
C GLU A 51 0.66 -4.26 -9.78
N THR A 52 1.55 -4.11 -8.80
CA THR A 52 1.28 -4.45 -7.39
C THR A 52 0.14 -3.62 -6.80
N LEU A 53 0.09 -2.31 -7.01
CA LEU A 53 -0.98 -1.47 -6.47
C LEU A 53 -2.33 -1.67 -7.18
N LEU A 54 -2.32 -2.02 -8.46
CA LEU A 54 -3.55 -2.17 -9.25
C LEU A 54 -4.14 -3.59 -9.19
N ARG A 55 -3.29 -4.61 -9.06
CA ARG A 55 -3.69 -6.02 -9.22
C ARG A 55 -3.04 -6.97 -8.20
N GLY A 56 -2.11 -6.46 -7.40
CA GLY A 56 -1.36 -7.25 -6.45
C GLY A 56 -2.20 -7.75 -5.26
N SER A 57 -1.62 -8.72 -4.58
CA SER A 57 -2.06 -9.22 -3.27
C SER A 57 -1.19 -8.65 -2.15
N THR A 58 -1.61 -8.87 -0.90
CA THR A 58 -0.79 -8.58 0.30
C THR A 58 0.64 -9.13 0.23
N ILE A 59 0.86 -10.28 -0.42
CA ILE A 59 2.20 -10.86 -0.57
C ILE A 59 3.01 -10.02 -1.56
N GLU A 60 2.42 -9.69 -2.71
CA GLU A 60 3.10 -8.89 -3.76
C GLU A 60 3.38 -7.45 -3.28
N ILE A 61 2.51 -6.87 -2.46
CA ILE A 61 2.74 -5.55 -1.82
C ILE A 61 3.97 -5.61 -0.92
N ARG A 62 4.06 -6.64 -0.07
CA ARG A 62 5.22 -6.85 0.80
C ARG A 62 6.50 -7.06 0.02
N GLU A 63 6.46 -7.91 -1.01
CA GLU A 63 7.62 -8.15 -1.87
C GLU A 63 8.08 -6.88 -2.57
N CYS A 64 7.15 -6.07 -3.08
CA CYS A 64 7.47 -4.78 -3.71
C CYS A 64 8.13 -3.79 -2.74
N LEU A 65 7.73 -3.79 -1.47
CA LEU A 65 8.28 -2.88 -0.45
C LEU A 65 9.54 -3.41 0.25
N SER A 66 9.90 -4.68 0.03
CA SER A 66 11.08 -5.32 0.65
C SER A 66 12.43 -4.66 0.30
N CYS A 67 12.48 -3.86 -0.77
CA CYS A 67 13.68 -3.10 -1.10
C CYS A 67 14.02 -1.99 -0.09
N PHE A 68 13.09 -1.67 0.84
CA PHE A 68 13.27 -0.64 1.87
C PHE A 68 13.48 -1.20 3.28
N GLY A 69 13.40 -2.51 3.46
CA GLY A 69 13.53 -3.19 4.75
C GLY A 69 13.05 -4.63 4.70
N ASP A 70 13.35 -5.39 5.75
CA ASP A 70 12.85 -6.76 5.89
C ASP A 70 11.55 -6.76 6.68
N TYR A 71 10.48 -7.29 6.08
CA TYR A 71 9.19 -7.43 6.74
C TYR A 71 9.27 -8.40 7.94
N PHE A 72 10.12 -9.42 7.84
CA PHE A 72 10.25 -10.47 8.85
C PHE A 72 11.38 -10.20 9.84
N GLU A 73 11.93 -8.97 9.84
CA GLU A 73 12.96 -8.56 10.78
C GLU A 73 12.50 -8.78 12.23
N CYS A 74 13.42 -9.24 13.08
CA CYS A 74 13.17 -9.38 14.51
C CYS A 74 12.77 -8.05 15.15
N SER A 75 12.00 -8.12 16.24
CA SER A 75 11.64 -6.92 17.01
C SER A 75 12.89 -6.20 17.52
N ARG A 76 12.85 -4.88 17.47
CA ARG A 76 13.81 -4.02 18.17
C ARG A 76 13.58 -4.09 19.68
N ASP A 77 14.57 -3.68 20.46
CA ASP A 77 14.44 -3.61 21.92
C ASP A 77 13.61 -2.38 22.38
N THR A 78 13.44 -1.39 21.51
CA THR A 78 12.70 -0.15 21.79
C THR A 78 11.65 0.14 20.70
N PRO A 79 10.53 0.79 21.04
CA PRO A 79 9.55 1.22 20.05
C PRO A 79 10.11 2.18 18.98
N PRO A 80 9.57 2.16 17.75
CA PRO A 80 8.66 1.15 17.21
C PRO A 80 9.37 -0.21 17.05
N TYR A 81 8.72 -1.28 17.51
CA TYR A 81 9.33 -2.61 17.60
C TYR A 81 9.51 -3.28 16.24
N TYR A 82 8.58 -3.07 15.29
CA TYR A 82 8.64 -3.65 13.95
C TYR A 82 8.41 -2.57 12.87
N PRO A 83 9.27 -1.56 12.76
CA PRO A 83 8.95 -0.35 12.00
C PRO A 83 8.67 -0.59 10.52
N HIS A 84 9.43 -1.47 9.86
CA HIS A 84 9.18 -1.76 8.46
C HIS A 84 7.91 -2.59 8.26
N HIS A 85 7.74 -3.65 9.06
CA HIS A 85 6.53 -4.47 9.09
C HIS A 85 5.26 -3.63 9.32
N ASP A 86 5.28 -2.76 10.34
CA ASP A 86 4.15 -1.91 10.71
C ASP A 86 3.82 -0.90 9.59
N ALA A 87 4.83 -0.32 8.95
CA ALA A 87 4.66 0.56 7.81
C ALA A 87 4.06 -0.16 6.59
N VAL A 88 4.55 -1.37 6.26
CA VAL A 88 4.00 -2.20 5.18
C VAL A 88 2.55 -2.57 5.45
N ASN A 89 2.23 -2.99 6.70
CA ASN A 89 0.86 -3.29 7.10
C ASN A 89 -0.03 -2.05 7.02
N GLY A 90 0.49 -0.87 7.39
CA GLY A 90 -0.24 0.39 7.24
C GLY A 90 -0.67 0.65 5.80
N ILE A 91 0.25 0.48 4.84
CA ILE A 91 -0.03 0.65 3.41
C ILE A 91 -1.03 -0.43 2.92
N ASP A 92 -0.80 -1.70 3.26
CA ASP A 92 -1.67 -2.81 2.87
C ASP A 92 -3.11 -2.61 3.40
N CYS A 93 -3.26 -2.31 4.69
CA CYS A 93 -4.55 -2.03 5.30
C CYS A 93 -5.26 -0.84 4.64
N ALA A 94 -4.54 0.26 4.37
CA ALA A 94 -5.11 1.42 3.70
C ALA A 94 -5.58 1.09 2.28
N LEU A 95 -4.77 0.33 1.52
CA LEU A 95 -5.15 -0.11 0.18
C LEU A 95 -6.42 -0.97 0.22
N TYR A 96 -6.45 -2.00 1.06
CA TYR A 96 -7.62 -2.88 1.13
C TYR A 96 -8.86 -2.14 1.62
N ALA A 97 -8.76 -1.17 2.54
CA ALA A 97 -9.89 -0.34 2.93
C ALA A 97 -10.49 0.41 1.71
N ILE A 98 -9.64 0.98 0.85
CA ILE A 98 -10.06 1.64 -0.40
C ILE A 98 -10.75 0.64 -1.34
N LEU A 99 -10.16 -0.54 -1.53
CA LEU A 99 -10.70 -1.56 -2.44
C LEU A 99 -12.03 -2.13 -1.94
N PHE A 100 -12.17 -2.36 -0.64
CA PHE A 100 -13.39 -2.84 -0.03
C PHE A 100 -14.52 -1.82 -0.10
N ASP A 101 -14.24 -0.54 0.17
CA ASP A 101 -15.24 0.52 0.03
C ASP A 101 -15.73 0.57 -1.43
N ALA A 102 -14.83 0.57 -2.40
CA ALA A 102 -15.21 0.60 -3.81
C ALA A 102 -16.05 -0.62 -4.22
N ALA A 103 -15.65 -1.83 -3.80
CA ALA A 103 -16.42 -3.05 -4.06
C ALA A 103 -17.80 -3.03 -3.39
N TYR A 104 -17.90 -2.46 -2.18
CA TYR A 104 -19.17 -2.30 -1.48
C TYR A 104 -20.11 -1.35 -2.20
N GLN A 105 -19.61 -0.20 -2.65
CA GLN A 105 -20.42 0.76 -3.43
C GLN A 105 -20.90 0.17 -4.76
N ASP A 106 -20.06 -0.63 -5.43
CA ASP A 106 -20.44 -1.30 -6.67
C ASP A 106 -21.55 -2.34 -6.45
N ALA A 107 -21.40 -3.18 -5.41
CA ALA A 107 -22.42 -4.15 -5.02
C ALA A 107 -23.76 -3.49 -4.67
N ALA A 108 -23.72 -2.36 -3.96
CA ALA A 108 -24.92 -1.61 -3.59
C ALA A 108 -25.65 -1.04 -4.82
N ARG A 109 -24.93 -0.62 -5.87
CA ARG A 109 -25.51 -0.13 -7.13
C ARG A 109 -26.12 -1.24 -7.97
N ALA A 110 -25.52 -2.43 -7.98
CA ALA A 110 -26.02 -3.58 -8.74
C ALA A 110 -27.34 -4.16 -8.20
N GLN A 111 -27.73 -3.78 -6.98
CA GLN A 111 -28.96 -4.21 -6.31
C GLN A 111 -30.13 -3.23 -6.46
N GLN A 112 -29.92 -2.11 -7.18
CA GLN A 112 -30.93 -1.09 -7.50
C GLN A 112 -31.51 -1.31 -8.90
#